data_AF-A0A7C7CTZ1-F1
#
_entry.id   AF-A0A7C7CTZ1-F1
#
_cell.length_a   1.000
_cell.length_b   1.000
_cell.length_c   1.000
_cell.angle_alpha   90.00
_cell.angle_beta   90.00
_cell.angle_gamma   90.00
#
_symmetry.space_group_name_H-M   'P 1'
#
loop_
_entity.id
_entity.type
_entity.pdbx_description
1 polymer ?
#
loop_
_entity_poly.entity_id
_entity_poly.type
_entity_poly.pdbx_seq_one_letter_code
_entity_poly.pdbx_strand_id
1 'polypeptide(L)'
;MNKRIICWIIMLFFAIQSCDDETSNSNEEVEVDTTAPVLTIPIHAVNRTQNQMTLSWMTDERSTAILTWEGYSLSDSLLLNDLDTNFTAILTNLELGSEYIITLTVINELELESTVTDTFYTLIADFALYDGTGAWPEGVLNEKNLLDEIGYSWTIVTEDDINAVSLYPYYKALWMPGGWAGDYKNVISSYGEENIDNFIRKGNFYIGSCAGGYYASDSTIWEDVHYDNPLDFFNGYAIGPLNELAIWPSYIYTTVNLNNEFEALETLPDSIEMLYYGGAYYQSVGSLNENAIVMAQYSHNNEVMALLEPIGKGYYFISGCHPEVRRVSKPDAWPFMSAVIDWAMERVRIELP
;
A
#
# COMPACT_ATOMS: atom_id res chain seq x y z
N MET A 1 25.47 -53.71 1.12
CA MET A 1 25.49 -54.61 -0.06
C MET A 1 24.41 -55.65 0.17
N ASN A 2 23.42 -55.93 -0.67
CA ASN A 2 23.15 -55.53 -2.05
C ASN A 2 21.64 -55.72 -2.31
N LYS A 3 21.11 -54.85 -3.18
CA LYS A 3 19.72 -54.71 -3.67
C LYS A 3 19.08 -56.02 -4.13
N ARG A 4 17.73 -56.06 -4.14
CA ARG A 4 16.98 -56.43 -5.36
C ARG A 4 15.55 -55.88 -5.36
N ILE A 5 15.25 -55.25 -6.49
CA ILE A 5 14.01 -54.62 -6.97
C ILE A 5 13.06 -55.73 -7.45
N ILE A 6 11.75 -55.60 -7.21
CA ILE A 6 10.72 -56.32 -7.97
C ILE A 6 9.56 -55.35 -8.27
N CYS A 7 9.32 -55.13 -9.57
CA CYS A 7 8.17 -54.42 -10.12
C CYS A 7 7.08 -55.42 -10.55
N TRP A 8 5.84 -55.09 -10.18
CA TRP A 8 4.56 -55.20 -10.92
C TRP A 8 4.16 -56.50 -11.63
N ILE A 9 2.92 -56.94 -11.37
CA ILE A 9 1.92 -57.27 -12.40
C ILE A 9 0.52 -57.23 -11.76
N ILE A 10 -0.36 -56.44 -12.38
CA ILE A 10 -1.80 -56.37 -12.15
C ILE A 10 -2.46 -57.50 -12.93
N MET A 11 -3.36 -58.25 -12.29
CA MET A 11 -4.39 -59.03 -12.98
C MET A 11 -5.70 -58.93 -12.18
N LEU A 12 -6.64 -58.14 -12.70
CA LEU A 12 -8.06 -58.23 -12.38
C LEU A 12 -8.62 -59.50 -13.00
N PHE A 13 -9.39 -60.28 -12.22
CA PHE A 13 -10.46 -61.11 -12.77
C PHE A 13 -11.71 -60.99 -11.90
N PHE A 14 -12.81 -60.84 -12.62
CA PHE A 14 -14.16 -60.46 -12.22
C PHE A 14 -14.76 -61.30 -11.09
N ALA A 15 -15.36 -60.60 -10.12
CA ALA A 15 -16.34 -61.17 -9.21
C ALA A 15 -17.65 -61.45 -9.98
N ILE A 16 -18.16 -62.68 -9.86
CA ILE A 16 -19.57 -62.98 -10.10
C ILE A 16 -20.13 -63.31 -8.72
N GLN A 17 -20.89 -62.39 -8.14
CA GLN A 17 -21.83 -62.74 -7.10
C GLN A 17 -23.12 -61.96 -7.31
N SER A 18 -24.19 -62.74 -7.36
CA SER A 18 -25.57 -62.38 -7.65
C SER A 18 -26.14 -61.38 -6.65
N CYS A 19 -27.02 -60.50 -7.15
CA CYS A 19 -27.94 -59.70 -6.37
C CYS A 19 -28.67 -60.56 -5.33
N ASP A 20 -28.69 -60.07 -4.09
CA ASP A 20 -29.84 -60.20 -3.21
C ASP A 20 -30.17 -58.80 -2.69
N ASP A 21 -31.47 -58.47 -2.80
CA ASP A 21 -32.09 -57.18 -2.55
C ASP A 21 -31.95 -56.70 -1.09
N GLU A 22 -31.29 -55.57 -0.89
CA GLU A 22 -31.74 -54.55 0.07
C GLU A 22 -31.71 -53.19 -0.63
N THR A 23 -32.84 -52.82 -1.22
CA THR A 23 -33.08 -51.52 -1.82
C THR A 23 -33.27 -50.47 -0.72
N SER A 24 -32.18 -49.87 -0.25
CA SER A 24 -32.25 -48.50 0.25
C SER A 24 -32.29 -47.58 -0.97
N ASN A 25 -33.50 -47.33 -1.49
CA ASN A 25 -33.75 -46.25 -2.44
C ASN A 25 -33.56 -44.92 -1.69
N SER A 26 -32.32 -44.49 -1.50
CA SER A 26 -32.03 -43.07 -1.51
C SER A 26 -32.09 -42.65 -2.97
N ASN A 27 -33.30 -42.42 -3.47
CA ASN A 27 -33.47 -41.45 -4.55
C ASN A 27 -33.01 -40.13 -3.92
N GLU A 28 -31.71 -39.85 -3.97
CA GLU A 28 -31.24 -38.48 -3.95
C GLU A 28 -31.92 -37.86 -5.18
N GLU A 29 -33.02 -37.16 -4.95
CA GLU A 29 -33.60 -36.30 -5.98
C GLU A 29 -32.46 -35.41 -6.42
N VAL A 30 -32.05 -35.57 -7.68
CA VAL A 30 -31.13 -34.65 -8.33
C VAL A 30 -31.89 -33.34 -8.42
N GLU A 31 -31.70 -32.48 -7.42
CA GLU A 31 -32.17 -31.10 -7.49
C GLU A 31 -31.38 -30.43 -8.61
N VAL A 32 -32.08 -30.16 -9.70
CA VAL A 32 -31.55 -29.34 -10.78
C VAL A 32 -31.56 -27.92 -10.27
N ASP A 33 -30.39 -27.29 -10.23
CA ASP A 33 -30.29 -25.86 -9.97
C ASP A 33 -31.09 -25.12 -11.04
N THR A 34 -31.96 -24.20 -10.61
CA THR A 34 -32.83 -23.40 -11.50
C THR A 34 -32.68 -21.92 -11.22
N THR A 35 -31.65 -21.55 -10.47
CA THR A 35 -31.34 -20.17 -10.10
C THR A 35 -30.23 -19.62 -10.98
N ALA A 36 -30.07 -18.29 -10.99
CA ALA A 36 -28.93 -17.65 -11.64
C ALA A 36 -27.75 -17.62 -10.66
N PRO A 37 -26.49 -17.55 -11.15
CA PRO A 37 -25.32 -17.51 -10.28
C PRO A 37 -25.37 -16.35 -9.28
N VAL A 38 -24.91 -16.60 -8.06
CA VAL A 38 -24.78 -15.59 -7.02
C VAL A 38 -23.31 -15.36 -6.70
N LEU A 39 -22.90 -14.10 -6.57
CA LEU A 39 -21.55 -13.77 -6.13
C LEU A 39 -21.35 -14.19 -4.66
N THR A 40 -20.43 -15.13 -4.43
CA THR A 40 -19.98 -15.50 -3.08
C THR A 40 -18.87 -14.58 -2.58
N ILE A 41 -18.09 -14.01 -3.51
CA ILE A 41 -17.19 -12.88 -3.27
C ILE A 41 -17.56 -11.78 -4.27
N PRO A 42 -17.93 -10.57 -3.80
CA PRO A 42 -18.20 -9.44 -4.69
C PRO A 42 -17.03 -9.12 -5.61
N ILE A 43 -17.33 -8.53 -6.76
CA ILE A 43 -16.29 -7.99 -7.64
C ILE A 43 -15.47 -6.94 -6.89
N HIS A 44 -14.15 -7.09 -6.91
CA HIS A 44 -13.23 -6.18 -6.24
C HIS A 44 -11.93 -6.07 -7.02
N ALA A 45 -11.22 -4.95 -6.84
CA ALA A 45 -9.92 -4.74 -7.44
C ALA A 45 -8.83 -5.41 -6.61
N VAL A 46 -8.06 -6.29 -7.26
CA VAL A 46 -6.87 -6.94 -6.68
C VAL A 46 -5.62 -6.10 -6.93
N ASN A 47 -5.55 -5.45 -8.09
CA ASN A 47 -4.47 -4.54 -8.44
C ASN A 47 -4.98 -3.39 -9.31
N ARG A 48 -4.35 -2.22 -9.17
CA ARG A 48 -4.68 -1.00 -9.90
C ARG A 48 -3.40 -0.29 -10.32
N THR A 49 -3.37 0.14 -11.58
CA THR A 49 -2.35 1.03 -12.13
C THR A 49 -3.03 2.22 -12.79
N GLN A 50 -2.27 3.03 -13.53
CA GLN A 50 -2.75 4.19 -14.26
C GLN A 50 -3.55 3.79 -15.50
N ASN A 51 -3.33 2.59 -16.05
CA ASN A 51 -3.93 2.17 -17.32
C ASN A 51 -4.46 0.73 -17.32
N GLN A 52 -4.36 0.03 -16.19
CA GLN A 52 -4.82 -1.32 -16.02
C GLN A 52 -5.47 -1.52 -14.64
N MET A 53 -6.39 -2.48 -14.60
CA MET A 53 -7.00 -2.93 -13.36
C MET A 53 -7.21 -4.44 -13.40
N THR A 54 -6.82 -5.12 -12.34
CA THR A 54 -7.10 -6.54 -12.16
C THR A 54 -8.27 -6.69 -11.20
N LEU A 55 -9.34 -7.30 -11.68
CA LEU A 55 -10.57 -7.55 -10.93
C LEU A 55 -10.69 -9.05 -10.62
N SER A 56 -11.25 -9.38 -9.46
CA SER A 56 -11.58 -10.76 -9.10
C SER A 56 -12.95 -10.84 -8.43
N TRP A 57 -13.61 -11.98 -8.60
CA TRP A 57 -14.88 -12.34 -7.96
C TRP A 57 -15.02 -13.86 -7.93
N MET A 58 -15.98 -14.34 -7.14
CA MET A 58 -16.35 -15.75 -7.09
C MET A 58 -17.87 -15.91 -7.17
N THR A 59 -18.31 -16.99 -7.79
CA THR A 59 -19.71 -17.42 -7.85
C THR A 59 -19.94 -18.68 -7.01
N ASP A 60 -21.19 -18.98 -6.70
CA ASP A 60 -21.62 -20.21 -6.02
C ASP A 60 -21.68 -21.43 -6.95
N GLU A 61 -21.89 -21.19 -8.25
CA GLU A 61 -21.92 -22.21 -9.29
C GLU A 61 -21.05 -21.84 -10.51
N ARG A 62 -20.82 -22.81 -11.40
CA ARG A 62 -20.00 -22.59 -12.61
C ARG A 62 -20.74 -21.68 -13.59
N SER A 63 -20.08 -20.60 -13.98
CA SER A 63 -20.65 -19.61 -14.89
C SER A 63 -19.63 -19.16 -15.94
N THR A 64 -20.10 -18.47 -16.96
CA THR A 64 -19.30 -17.58 -17.80
C THR A 64 -19.50 -16.15 -17.30
N ALA A 65 -18.71 -15.20 -17.81
CA ALA A 65 -18.83 -13.80 -17.39
C ALA A 65 -18.62 -12.81 -18.53
N ILE A 66 -19.37 -11.72 -18.48
CA ILE A 66 -19.22 -10.53 -19.32
C ILE A 66 -18.92 -9.36 -18.40
N LEU A 67 -17.82 -8.67 -18.65
CA LEU A 67 -17.51 -7.38 -18.05
C LEU A 67 -17.69 -6.30 -19.09
N THR A 68 -18.38 -5.22 -18.72
CA THR A 68 -18.36 -3.95 -19.45
C THR A 68 -17.86 -2.86 -18.53
N TRP A 69 -17.12 -1.91 -19.06
CA TRP A 69 -16.68 -0.74 -18.30
C TRP A 69 -16.86 0.53 -19.11
N GLU A 70 -17.37 1.56 -18.45
CA GLU A 70 -17.65 2.86 -19.04
C GLU A 70 -16.99 3.96 -18.21
N GLY A 71 -16.09 4.71 -18.84
CA GLY A 71 -15.50 5.94 -18.32
C GLY A 71 -15.95 7.14 -19.14
N TYR A 72 -15.30 8.29 -18.94
CA TYR A 72 -15.70 9.53 -19.59
C TYR A 72 -15.60 9.48 -21.12
N SER A 73 -14.49 8.97 -21.66
CA SER A 73 -14.25 8.86 -23.11
C SER A 73 -14.02 7.44 -23.61
N LEU A 74 -13.98 6.46 -22.70
CA LEU A 74 -13.72 5.06 -23.02
C LEU A 74 -14.91 4.19 -22.61
N SER A 75 -15.33 3.29 -23.49
CA SER A 75 -16.24 2.19 -23.19
C SER A 75 -15.73 0.94 -23.89
N ASP A 76 -15.64 -0.16 -23.15
CA ASP A 76 -15.14 -1.43 -23.68
C ASP A 76 -15.70 -2.63 -22.88
N SER A 77 -15.42 -3.85 -23.33
CA SER A 77 -15.96 -5.08 -22.74
C SER A 77 -14.99 -6.26 -22.85
N LEU A 78 -15.15 -7.23 -21.94
CA LEU A 78 -14.39 -8.47 -21.92
C LEU A 78 -15.34 -9.65 -21.67
N LEU A 79 -15.20 -10.69 -22.48
CA LEU A 79 -15.95 -11.93 -22.38
C LEU A 79 -15.05 -13.06 -21.88
N LEU A 80 -15.46 -13.75 -20.81
CA LEU A 80 -14.84 -14.92 -20.22
C LEU A 80 -15.76 -16.14 -20.47
N ASN A 81 -15.47 -16.90 -21.51
CA ASN A 81 -16.31 -18.01 -21.98
C ASN A 81 -16.07 -19.33 -21.25
N ASP A 82 -15.01 -19.44 -20.45
CA ASP A 82 -14.71 -20.66 -19.74
C ASP A 82 -15.56 -20.75 -18.47
N LEU A 83 -16.24 -21.88 -18.29
CA LEU A 83 -17.07 -22.14 -17.11
C LEU A 83 -16.19 -22.31 -15.87
N ASP A 84 -16.27 -21.35 -14.95
CA ASP A 84 -15.51 -21.35 -13.69
C ASP A 84 -16.38 -20.83 -12.53
N THR A 85 -15.86 -20.96 -11.31
CA THR A 85 -16.39 -20.36 -10.07
C THR A 85 -15.49 -19.26 -9.53
N ASN A 86 -14.24 -19.19 -10.00
CA ASN A 86 -13.25 -18.21 -9.58
C ASN A 86 -12.76 -17.45 -10.81
N PHE A 87 -12.95 -16.13 -10.82
CA PHE A 87 -12.60 -15.32 -11.97
C PHE A 87 -11.53 -14.30 -11.65
N THR A 88 -10.73 -14.01 -12.67
CA THR A 88 -9.82 -12.86 -12.69
C THR A 88 -9.85 -12.24 -14.08
N ALA A 89 -10.02 -10.93 -14.13
CA ALA A 89 -10.02 -10.15 -15.37
C ALA A 89 -9.00 -9.03 -15.31
N ILE A 90 -8.34 -8.75 -16.44
CA ILE A 90 -7.43 -7.62 -16.56
C ILE A 90 -8.01 -6.65 -17.58
N LEU A 91 -8.46 -5.50 -17.10
CA LEU A 91 -8.85 -4.37 -17.92
C LEU A 91 -7.59 -3.61 -18.32
N THR A 92 -7.52 -3.18 -19.58
CA THR A 92 -6.34 -2.50 -20.13
C THR A 92 -6.72 -1.27 -20.93
N ASN A 93 -5.73 -0.43 -21.25
CA ASN A 93 -5.92 0.83 -21.97
C ASN A 93 -6.87 1.80 -21.26
N LEU A 94 -6.95 1.70 -19.92
CA LEU A 94 -7.71 2.64 -19.11
C LEU A 94 -7.03 4.01 -19.10
N GLU A 95 -7.84 5.05 -18.92
CA GLU A 95 -7.40 6.42 -18.75
C GLU A 95 -6.93 6.62 -17.31
N LEU A 96 -5.83 7.36 -17.12
CA LEU A 96 -5.26 7.62 -15.79
C LEU A 96 -6.19 8.49 -14.95
N GLY A 97 -6.19 8.29 -13.63
CA GLY A 97 -6.96 9.07 -12.67
C GLY A 97 -8.47 9.14 -12.96
N SER A 98 -9.02 8.10 -13.57
CA SER A 98 -10.37 8.09 -14.13
C SER A 98 -11.28 7.13 -13.39
N GLU A 99 -12.55 7.53 -13.28
CA GLU A 99 -13.64 6.71 -12.78
C GLU A 99 -14.21 5.83 -13.90
N TYR A 100 -14.52 4.58 -13.57
CA TYR A 100 -15.14 3.61 -14.44
C TYR A 100 -16.32 2.95 -13.73
N ILE A 101 -17.49 3.00 -14.36
CA ILE A 101 -18.64 2.18 -13.97
C ILE A 101 -18.45 0.81 -14.62
N ILE A 102 -18.29 -0.23 -13.81
CA ILE A 102 -18.09 -1.60 -14.27
C ILE A 102 -19.35 -2.40 -14.01
N THR A 103 -19.86 -3.04 -15.06
CA THR A 103 -20.98 -3.98 -14.97
C THR A 103 -20.49 -5.38 -15.26
N LEU A 104 -20.70 -6.28 -14.30
CA LEU A 104 -20.42 -7.71 -14.40
C LEU A 104 -21.74 -8.45 -14.57
N THR A 105 -21.86 -9.20 -15.66
CA THR A 105 -22.92 -10.18 -15.87
C THR A 105 -22.33 -11.58 -15.82
N VAL A 106 -22.83 -12.45 -14.95
CA VAL A 106 -22.45 -13.88 -14.88
C VAL A 106 -23.60 -14.75 -15.35
N ILE A 107 -23.30 -15.80 -16.12
CA ILE A 107 -24.30 -16.62 -16.83
C ILE A 107 -23.98 -18.10 -16.62
N ASN A 108 -24.90 -18.89 -16.08
CA ASN A 108 -24.69 -20.35 -15.90
C ASN A 108 -25.01 -21.16 -17.17
N GLU A 109 -24.84 -22.48 -17.09
CA GLU A 109 -25.10 -23.42 -18.18
C GLU A 109 -26.58 -23.44 -18.65
N LEU A 110 -27.50 -22.92 -17.84
CA LEU A 110 -28.92 -22.80 -18.17
C LEU A 110 -29.27 -21.44 -18.80
N GLU A 111 -28.27 -20.61 -19.10
CA GLU A 111 -28.43 -19.25 -19.64
C GLU A 111 -29.19 -18.32 -18.68
N LEU A 112 -29.15 -18.60 -17.38
CA LEU A 112 -29.67 -17.71 -16.34
C LEU A 112 -28.57 -16.74 -15.92
N GLU A 113 -28.91 -15.45 -15.88
CA GLU A 113 -27.96 -14.38 -15.65
C GLU A 113 -28.20 -13.62 -14.35
N SER A 114 -27.12 -13.16 -13.73
CA SER A 114 -27.16 -12.12 -12.71
C SER A 114 -26.19 -11.01 -13.05
N THR A 115 -26.54 -9.78 -12.70
CA THR A 115 -25.77 -8.59 -13.03
C THR A 115 -25.51 -7.75 -11.79
N VAL A 116 -24.27 -7.28 -11.65
CA VAL A 116 -23.87 -6.32 -10.60
C VAL A 116 -23.13 -5.16 -11.26
N THR A 117 -23.31 -3.96 -10.71
CA THR A 117 -22.61 -2.75 -11.17
C THR A 117 -21.91 -2.12 -9.99
N ASP A 118 -20.65 -1.72 -10.18
CA ASP A 118 -19.85 -1.04 -9.16
C ASP A 118 -18.87 -0.05 -9.81
N THR A 119 -18.33 0.88 -9.01
CA THR A 119 -17.48 1.96 -9.48
C THR A 119 -16.03 1.74 -9.09
N PHE A 120 -15.14 1.87 -10.07
CA PHE A 120 -13.71 1.64 -9.90
C PHE A 120 -12.90 2.81 -10.44
N TYR A 121 -11.68 2.97 -9.93
CA TYR A 121 -10.83 4.12 -10.26
C TYR A 121 -9.45 3.65 -10.70
N THR A 122 -8.87 4.26 -11.73
CA THR A 122 -7.44 4.13 -12.02
C THR A 122 -6.62 5.09 -11.15
N LEU A 123 -5.31 4.86 -11.08
CA LEU A 123 -4.40 5.75 -10.37
C LEU A 123 -3.98 6.91 -11.28
N ILE A 124 -3.65 8.05 -10.67
CA ILE A 124 -2.85 9.09 -11.33
C ILE A 124 -1.38 8.66 -11.29
N ALA A 125 -0.90 8.26 -10.11
CA ALA A 125 0.43 7.69 -9.89
C ALA A 125 0.44 6.79 -8.65
N ASP A 126 1.52 6.06 -8.41
CA ASP A 126 1.70 5.34 -7.16
C ASP A 126 1.93 6.35 -6.01
N PHE A 127 2.76 7.38 -6.25
CA PHE A 127 3.09 8.40 -5.26
C PHE A 127 2.60 9.79 -5.66
N ALA A 128 1.99 10.48 -4.70
CA ALA A 128 1.91 11.93 -4.68
C ALA A 128 3.12 12.46 -3.89
N LEU A 129 3.99 13.23 -4.53
CA LEU A 129 5.12 13.91 -3.88
C LEU A 129 4.74 15.37 -3.61
N TYR A 130 4.81 15.80 -2.36
CA TYR A 130 4.57 17.20 -2.05
C TYR A 130 5.76 18.08 -2.44
N ASP A 131 5.54 19.05 -3.32
CA ASP A 131 6.56 20.02 -3.79
C ASP A 131 5.97 21.45 -3.72
N GLY A 132 5.40 21.76 -2.55
CA GLY A 132 4.74 23.02 -2.26
C GLY A 132 5.50 23.91 -1.28
N THR A 133 4.81 24.91 -0.73
CA THR A 133 5.38 25.82 0.26
C THR A 133 5.95 25.08 1.47
N GLY A 134 7.22 25.36 1.81
CA GLY A 134 7.94 24.71 2.90
C GLY A 134 8.73 23.45 2.50
N ALA A 135 8.58 22.94 1.27
CA ALA A 135 9.34 21.77 0.81
C ALA A 135 10.82 22.11 0.56
N TRP A 136 11.73 21.19 0.86
CA TRP A 136 13.13 21.28 0.51
C TRP A 136 13.35 20.77 -0.93
N PRO A 137 13.64 21.62 -1.93
CA PRO A 137 13.60 21.22 -3.34
C PRO A 137 14.61 20.12 -3.70
N GLU A 138 15.81 20.15 -3.11
CA GLU A 138 16.80 19.10 -3.34
C GLU A 138 16.39 17.76 -2.71
N GLY A 139 15.65 17.79 -1.59
CA GLY A 139 15.05 16.59 -0.99
C GLY A 139 14.04 15.95 -1.95
N VAL A 140 13.08 16.74 -2.45
CA VAL A 140 12.08 16.28 -3.42
C VAL A 140 12.73 15.71 -4.70
N LEU A 141 13.82 16.32 -5.18
CA LEU A 141 14.56 15.77 -6.32
C LEU A 141 15.16 14.38 -6.01
N ASN A 142 15.64 14.17 -4.79
CA ASN A 142 16.15 12.88 -4.36
C ASN A 142 15.04 11.82 -4.26
N GLU A 143 13.85 12.20 -3.77
CA GLU A 143 12.67 11.33 -3.73
C GLU A 143 12.26 10.88 -5.14
N LYS A 144 12.17 11.81 -6.08
CA LYS A 144 11.91 11.53 -7.51
C LYS A 144 12.90 10.51 -8.07
N ASN A 145 14.20 10.76 -7.86
CA ASN A 145 15.24 9.87 -8.36
C ASN A 145 15.18 8.47 -7.71
N LEU A 146 14.82 8.38 -6.43
CA LEU A 146 14.65 7.10 -5.75
C LEU A 146 13.49 6.32 -6.36
N LEU A 147 12.31 6.95 -6.47
CA LEU A 147 11.12 6.30 -7.02
C LEU A 147 11.34 5.84 -8.48
N ASP A 148 12.02 6.66 -9.28
CA ASP A 148 12.43 6.28 -10.65
C ASP A 148 13.35 5.05 -10.67
N GLU A 149 14.28 4.93 -9.72
CA GLU A 149 15.20 3.79 -9.63
C GLU A 149 14.51 2.49 -9.21
N ILE A 150 13.56 2.57 -8.28
CA ILE A 150 12.81 1.39 -7.80
C ILE A 150 11.54 1.10 -8.60
N GLY A 151 11.22 1.93 -9.60
CA GLY A 151 10.18 1.65 -10.58
C GLY A 151 8.76 2.02 -10.16
N TYR A 152 8.59 2.94 -9.21
CA TYR A 152 7.27 3.50 -8.88
C TYR A 152 7.02 4.81 -9.62
N SER A 153 5.80 4.96 -10.11
CA SER A 153 5.36 6.22 -10.73
C SER A 153 5.07 7.29 -9.67
N TRP A 154 5.28 8.55 -10.04
CA TRP A 154 5.00 9.68 -9.16
C TRP A 154 4.48 10.88 -9.93
N THR A 155 3.71 11.73 -9.24
CA THR A 155 3.40 13.10 -9.66
C THR A 155 3.65 14.06 -8.52
N ILE A 156 3.77 15.34 -8.86
CA ILE A 156 3.83 16.41 -7.87
C ILE A 156 2.43 16.83 -7.47
N VAL A 157 2.25 17.06 -6.18
CA VAL A 157 1.12 17.79 -5.60
C VAL A 157 1.64 18.97 -4.79
N THR A 158 0.84 20.02 -4.70
CA THR A 158 1.12 21.22 -3.92
C THR A 158 0.02 21.43 -2.88
N GLU A 159 0.15 22.49 -2.06
CA GLU A 159 -0.92 22.92 -1.17
C GLU A 159 -2.23 23.22 -1.94
N ASP A 160 -2.15 23.75 -3.16
CA ASP A 160 -3.33 24.06 -3.96
C ASP A 160 -4.08 22.78 -4.34
N ASP A 161 -3.34 21.72 -4.70
CA ASP A 161 -3.93 20.42 -5.03
C ASP A 161 -4.53 19.77 -3.79
N ILE A 162 -3.77 19.68 -2.70
CA ILE A 162 -4.22 19.05 -1.45
C ILE A 162 -5.44 19.78 -0.87
N ASN A 163 -5.51 21.10 -1.01
CA ASN A 163 -6.63 21.91 -0.54
C ASN A 163 -7.86 21.91 -1.46
N ALA A 164 -7.76 21.37 -2.68
CA ALA A 164 -8.83 21.46 -3.67
C ALA A 164 -9.37 20.12 -4.16
N VAL A 165 -8.53 19.08 -4.22
CA VAL A 165 -8.87 17.78 -4.79
C VAL A 165 -8.51 16.63 -3.86
N SER A 166 -9.38 15.62 -3.80
CA SER A 166 -9.15 14.42 -3.00
C SER A 166 -7.95 13.64 -3.53
N LEU A 167 -7.01 13.27 -2.64
CA LEU A 167 -5.93 12.34 -2.97
C LEU A 167 -6.46 10.92 -3.18
N TYR A 168 -7.48 10.56 -2.40
CA TYR A 168 -8.16 9.28 -2.51
C TYR A 168 -9.17 9.29 -3.68
N PRO A 169 -9.28 8.21 -4.47
CA PRO A 169 -8.52 6.95 -4.42
C PRO A 169 -7.36 6.91 -5.42
N TYR A 170 -6.83 8.06 -5.84
CA TYR A 170 -6.00 8.21 -7.05
C TYR A 170 -4.51 7.96 -6.87
N TYR A 171 -4.04 7.89 -5.62
CA TYR A 171 -2.65 7.57 -5.28
C TYR A 171 -2.59 6.38 -4.33
N LYS A 172 -1.43 5.73 -4.21
CA LYS A 172 -1.16 4.73 -3.16
C LYS A 172 -0.50 5.36 -1.95
N ALA A 173 0.41 6.31 -2.16
CA ALA A 173 1.15 6.96 -1.09
C ALA A 173 1.26 8.48 -1.26
N LEU A 174 1.41 9.18 -0.14
CA LEU A 174 1.81 10.59 -0.07
C LEU A 174 3.18 10.67 0.60
N TRP A 175 4.14 11.33 -0.05
CA TRP A 175 5.43 11.66 0.55
C TRP A 175 5.50 13.17 0.82
N MET A 176 5.55 13.52 2.11
CA MET A 176 5.86 14.87 2.58
C MET A 176 7.37 14.98 2.84
N PRO A 177 8.09 15.82 2.09
CA PRO A 177 9.55 15.89 2.13
C PRO A 177 10.06 16.56 3.40
N GLY A 178 11.38 16.65 3.50
CA GLY A 178 12.01 17.60 4.41
C GLY A 178 11.80 19.06 4.00
N GLY A 179 12.20 19.99 4.88
CA GLY A 179 11.97 21.42 4.69
C GLY A 179 11.53 22.12 5.98
N TRP A 180 10.42 22.85 5.96
CA TRP A 180 9.89 23.59 7.11
C TRP A 180 8.44 23.23 7.42
N ALA A 181 8.22 22.42 8.45
CA ALA A 181 6.89 21.91 8.82
C ALA A 181 5.90 23.03 9.20
N GLY A 182 6.41 24.12 9.80
CA GLY A 182 5.60 25.28 10.12
C GLY A 182 4.99 25.95 8.89
N ASP A 183 5.65 25.86 7.73
CA ASP A 183 5.12 26.40 6.48
C ASP A 183 4.03 25.50 5.90
N TYR A 184 4.17 24.16 5.98
CA TYR A 184 3.08 23.23 5.61
C TYR A 184 1.81 23.57 6.37
N LYS A 185 1.92 23.73 7.70
CA LYS A 185 0.80 24.08 8.57
C LYS A 185 0.15 25.43 8.23
N ASN A 186 0.91 26.37 7.66
CA ASN A 186 0.37 27.68 7.30
C ASN A 186 -0.42 27.67 5.99
N VAL A 187 -0.13 26.72 5.08
CA VAL A 187 -0.71 26.70 3.73
C VAL A 187 -1.68 25.55 3.50
N ILE A 188 -1.54 24.43 4.21
CA ILE A 188 -2.48 23.32 4.15
C ILE A 188 -3.66 23.71 5.04
N SER A 189 -4.84 23.80 4.44
CA SER A 189 -6.08 24.15 5.12
C SER A 189 -6.63 22.97 5.92
N SER A 190 -7.64 23.20 6.76
CA SER A 190 -8.34 22.12 7.47
C SER A 190 -8.94 21.07 6.54
N TYR A 191 -9.37 21.47 5.33
CA TYR A 191 -9.81 20.51 4.31
C TYR A 191 -8.64 19.68 3.79
N GLY A 192 -7.48 20.30 3.58
CA GLY A 192 -6.27 19.59 3.16
C GLY A 192 -5.76 18.61 4.22
N GLU A 193 -5.80 18.99 5.50
CA GLU A 193 -5.50 18.11 6.63
C GLU A 193 -6.45 16.91 6.66
N GLU A 194 -7.77 17.15 6.55
CA GLU A 194 -8.78 16.09 6.49
C GLU A 194 -8.63 15.21 5.23
N ASN A 195 -8.21 15.78 4.10
CA ASN A 195 -7.94 15.06 2.87
C ASN A 195 -6.77 14.09 3.06
N ILE A 196 -5.67 14.54 3.68
CA ILE A 196 -4.52 13.69 4.01
C ILE A 196 -4.95 12.60 5.02
N ASP A 197 -5.61 12.96 6.13
CA ASP A 197 -6.02 12.00 7.16
C ASP A 197 -6.94 10.91 6.57
N ASN A 198 -7.98 11.31 5.82
CA ASN A 198 -8.89 10.38 5.16
C ASN A 198 -8.17 9.49 4.15
N PHE A 199 -7.25 10.05 3.36
CA PHE A 199 -6.45 9.29 2.41
C PHE A 199 -5.70 8.16 3.13
N ILE A 200 -4.92 8.48 4.16
CA ILE A 200 -4.11 7.49 4.89
C ILE A 200 -4.99 6.47 5.62
N ARG A 201 -6.00 6.91 6.39
CA ARG A 201 -6.85 6.01 7.17
C ARG A 201 -7.68 5.05 6.32
N LYS A 202 -7.90 5.34 5.03
CA LYS A 202 -8.60 4.45 4.08
C LYS A 202 -7.74 3.35 3.47
N GLY A 203 -6.46 3.26 3.83
CA GLY A 203 -5.58 2.17 3.37
C GLY A 203 -4.31 2.62 2.66
N ASN A 204 -4.11 3.93 2.51
CA ASN A 204 -2.95 4.50 1.84
C ASN A 204 -1.74 4.65 2.78
N PHE A 205 -0.60 5.01 2.19
CA PHE A 205 0.67 5.12 2.90
C PHE A 205 1.18 6.56 2.99
N TYR A 206 1.64 6.97 4.17
CA TYR A 206 2.28 8.27 4.39
C TYR A 206 3.78 8.09 4.63
N ILE A 207 4.59 8.94 4.00
CA ILE A 207 6.03 9.05 4.25
C ILE A 207 6.34 10.49 4.66
N GLY A 208 6.95 10.66 5.83
CA GLY A 208 7.42 11.96 6.31
C GLY A 208 8.91 11.95 6.62
N SER A 209 9.71 12.62 5.79
CA SER A 209 11.14 12.83 6.06
C SER A 209 11.35 14.20 6.72
N CYS A 210 12.09 14.26 7.82
CA CYS A 210 12.43 15.51 8.52
C CYS A 210 11.18 16.36 8.81
N ALA A 211 10.95 17.47 8.09
CA ALA A 211 9.75 18.31 8.20
C ALA A 211 8.44 17.54 8.00
N GLY A 212 8.37 16.59 7.07
CA GLY A 212 7.20 15.73 6.94
C GLY A 212 6.95 14.90 8.19
N GLY A 213 8.01 14.40 8.83
CA GLY A 213 7.92 13.67 10.10
C GLY A 213 7.45 14.55 11.27
N TYR A 214 7.95 15.78 11.36
CA TYR A 214 7.44 16.79 12.30
C TYR A 214 5.95 17.05 12.07
N TYR A 215 5.53 17.26 10.83
CA TYR A 215 4.14 17.59 10.49
C TYR A 215 3.15 16.45 10.79
N ALA A 216 3.58 15.20 10.65
CA ALA A 216 2.77 14.01 10.94
C ALA A 216 2.63 13.66 12.44
N SER A 217 3.48 14.21 13.30
CA SER A 217 3.45 13.93 14.74
C SER A 217 2.41 14.79 15.45
N ASP A 218 1.81 14.32 16.55
CA ASP A 218 0.90 15.09 17.42
C ASP A 218 1.47 16.48 17.71
N SER A 219 2.73 16.52 18.11
CA SER A 219 3.40 17.79 18.41
C SER A 219 4.87 17.81 17.99
N THR A 220 5.33 18.99 17.61
CA THR A 220 6.74 19.31 17.34
C THR A 220 7.33 20.08 18.51
N ILE A 221 8.49 19.65 18.98
CA ILE A 221 9.34 20.44 19.88
C ILE A 221 10.56 20.87 19.08
N TRP A 222 10.55 22.13 18.62
CA TRP A 222 11.64 22.73 17.86
C TRP A 222 12.39 23.74 18.71
N GLU A 223 13.67 23.50 19.00
CA GLU A 223 14.49 24.36 19.87
C GLU A 223 13.80 24.72 21.21
N ASP A 224 13.28 23.68 21.89
CA ASP A 224 12.52 23.78 23.15
C ASP A 224 11.17 24.54 23.06
N VAL A 225 10.73 24.92 21.85
CA VAL A 225 9.41 25.52 21.62
C VAL A 225 8.43 24.45 21.14
N HIS A 226 7.29 24.37 21.82
CA HIS A 226 6.24 23.40 21.54
C HIS A 226 5.24 23.93 20.51
N TYR A 227 4.98 23.14 19.48
CA TYR A 227 4.01 23.41 18.42
C TYR A 227 3.09 22.20 18.26
N ASP A 228 1.79 22.46 18.31
CA ASP A 228 0.76 21.47 18.03
C ASP A 228 0.63 21.25 16.51
N ASN A 229 0.43 20.02 16.05
CA ASN A 229 0.25 19.73 14.63
C ASN A 229 -1.13 19.10 14.36
N PRO A 230 -1.72 19.36 13.19
CA PRO A 230 -3.09 18.95 12.90
C PRO A 230 -3.26 17.48 12.47
N LEU A 231 -2.21 16.83 11.95
CA LEU A 231 -2.33 15.48 11.38
C LEU A 231 -2.45 14.39 12.47
N ASP A 232 -1.69 14.52 13.56
CA ASP A 232 -1.74 13.61 14.72
C ASP A 232 -1.70 12.11 14.33
N PHE A 233 -0.77 11.74 13.43
CA PHE A 233 -0.56 10.34 13.07
C PHE A 233 0.27 9.63 14.11
N PHE A 234 1.40 10.23 14.49
CA PHE A 234 2.22 9.75 15.58
C PHE A 234 1.79 10.40 16.90
N ASN A 235 1.21 9.60 17.79
CA ASN A 235 0.84 10.01 19.14
C ASN A 235 2.08 10.21 20.02
N GLY A 236 2.74 11.36 19.85
CA GLY A 236 3.99 11.69 20.51
C GLY A 236 4.64 12.97 20.00
N TYR A 237 5.83 13.22 20.53
CA TYR A 237 6.63 14.40 20.21
C TYR A 237 7.68 14.07 19.15
N ALA A 238 7.71 14.85 18.07
CA ALA A 238 8.87 14.99 17.20
C ALA A 238 9.78 16.08 17.77
N ILE A 239 10.95 15.69 18.29
CA ILE A 239 11.83 16.58 19.05
C ILE A 239 13.12 16.81 18.27
N GLY A 240 13.45 18.08 18.01
CA GLY A 240 14.73 18.47 17.44
C GLY A 240 14.93 19.99 17.36
N PRO A 241 15.94 20.45 16.62
CA PRO A 241 17.03 19.63 16.11
C PRO A 241 17.88 19.04 17.26
N LEU A 242 18.46 17.87 17.05
CA LEU A 242 19.54 17.29 17.86
C LEU A 242 20.84 18.08 17.62
N ASN A 243 21.05 19.13 18.42
CA ASN A 243 22.23 20.01 18.32
C ASN A 243 23.56 19.29 18.59
N GLU A 244 23.54 18.14 19.26
CA GLU A 244 24.70 17.28 19.48
C GLU A 244 25.22 16.63 18.20
N LEU A 245 24.36 16.44 17.19
CA LEU A 245 24.74 15.94 15.88
C LEU A 245 25.20 17.09 14.97
N ALA A 246 24.37 18.11 14.82
CA ALA A 246 24.66 19.30 14.05
C ALA A 246 23.79 20.47 14.53
N ILE A 247 24.43 21.62 14.81
CA ILE A 247 23.73 22.87 15.15
C ILE A 247 23.02 23.39 13.89
N TRP A 248 21.72 23.64 13.97
CA TRP A 248 20.96 24.21 12.85
C TRP A 248 21.55 25.55 12.36
N PRO A 249 21.67 25.80 11.04
CA PRO A 249 21.26 24.99 9.89
C PRO A 249 22.43 24.16 9.29
N SER A 250 23.30 23.60 10.13
CA SER A 250 24.35 22.69 9.66
C SER A 250 23.79 21.27 9.48
N TYR A 251 24.48 20.46 8.68
CA TYR A 251 24.13 19.06 8.45
C TYR A 251 25.35 18.15 8.66
N ILE A 252 25.09 16.88 8.94
CA ILE A 252 26.10 15.83 9.04
C ILE A 252 25.55 14.52 8.46
N TYR A 253 26.42 13.61 8.06
CA TYR A 253 26.03 12.21 7.90
C TYR A 253 26.22 11.51 9.25
N THR A 254 25.13 11.05 9.84
CA THR A 254 25.14 10.37 11.14
C THR A 254 24.89 8.88 10.97
N THR A 255 25.47 8.07 11.87
CA THR A 255 25.23 6.64 11.89
C THR A 255 23.90 6.33 12.59
N VAL A 256 23.07 5.53 11.95
CA VAL A 256 21.81 5.01 12.50
C VAL A 256 21.88 3.49 12.58
N ASN A 257 21.42 2.93 13.69
CA ASN A 257 21.33 1.49 13.89
C ASN A 257 19.97 1.03 13.35
N LEU A 258 19.98 0.00 12.50
CA LEU A 258 18.77 -0.57 11.90
C LEU A 258 18.22 -1.69 12.79
N ASN A 259 16.89 -1.85 12.76
CA ASN A 259 16.23 -2.98 13.39
C ASN A 259 16.17 -4.17 12.40
N ASN A 260 17.23 -4.97 12.33
CA ASN A 260 17.28 -6.14 11.46
C ASN A 260 16.41 -7.33 11.94
N GLU A 261 15.75 -7.22 13.10
CA GLU A 261 14.72 -8.19 13.50
C GLU A 261 13.43 -8.02 12.68
N PHE A 262 13.24 -6.84 12.08
CA PHE A 262 12.15 -6.59 11.17
C PHE A 262 12.48 -7.16 9.78
N GLU A 263 11.60 -8.01 9.24
CA GLU A 263 11.82 -8.80 8.02
C GLU A 263 12.29 -7.97 6.83
N ALA A 264 11.75 -6.76 6.64
CA ALA A 264 12.10 -5.93 5.49
C ALA A 264 13.56 -5.44 5.55
N LEU A 265 14.15 -5.37 6.75
CA LEU A 265 15.50 -4.86 6.98
C LEU A 265 16.51 -5.98 7.27
N GLU A 266 16.09 -7.25 7.28
CA GLU A 266 16.91 -8.39 7.73
C GLU A 266 18.23 -8.54 6.95
N THR A 267 18.23 -8.16 5.66
CA THR A 267 19.37 -8.29 4.76
C THR A 267 20.27 -7.05 4.70
N LEU A 268 19.83 -5.95 5.33
CA LEU A 268 20.60 -4.71 5.40
C LEU A 268 21.70 -4.80 6.47
N PRO A 269 22.73 -3.94 6.41
CA PRO A 269 23.72 -3.86 7.49
C PRO A 269 23.10 -3.45 8.83
N ASP A 270 23.74 -3.81 9.95
CA ASP A 270 23.32 -3.41 11.31
C ASP A 270 23.22 -1.89 11.50
N SER A 271 23.98 -1.12 10.71
CA SER A 271 23.95 0.34 10.73
C SER A 271 24.30 0.92 9.37
N ILE A 272 23.77 2.11 9.09
CA ILE A 272 24.05 2.89 7.87
C ILE A 272 24.28 4.36 8.21
N GLU A 273 24.94 5.09 7.30
CA GLU A 273 25.06 6.55 7.40
C GLU A 273 23.87 7.20 6.66
N MET A 274 23.16 8.13 7.32
CA MET A 274 22.11 8.92 6.70
C MET A 274 22.40 10.42 6.85
N LEU A 275 21.94 11.24 5.91
CA LEU A 275 21.99 12.68 6.07
C LEU A 275 21.05 13.09 7.21
N TYR A 276 21.62 13.71 8.24
CA TYR A 276 20.91 14.42 9.27
C TYR A 276 20.97 15.93 8.98
N TYR A 277 19.81 16.55 8.86
CA TYR A 277 19.70 17.98 8.59
C TYR A 277 18.50 18.59 9.34
N GLY A 278 18.61 18.64 10.67
CA GLY A 278 17.63 19.29 11.55
C GLY A 278 16.37 18.47 11.88
N GLY A 279 16.29 17.21 11.46
CA GLY A 279 15.13 16.37 11.76
C GLY A 279 15.04 15.92 13.22
N ALA A 280 13.95 15.21 13.53
CA ALA A 280 13.55 14.87 14.88
C ALA A 280 14.10 13.52 15.38
N TYR A 281 14.06 13.31 16.69
CA TYR A 281 13.77 11.99 17.23
C TYR A 281 12.32 11.92 17.72
N TYR A 282 11.77 10.71 17.81
CA TYR A 282 10.35 10.49 18.11
C TYR A 282 10.15 9.90 19.50
N GLN A 283 9.47 10.65 20.37
CA GLN A 283 9.14 10.24 21.73
C GLN A 283 7.64 10.03 21.87
N SER A 284 7.19 8.79 22.08
CA SER A 284 5.76 8.50 22.20
C SER A 284 5.15 9.00 23.51
N VAL A 285 3.88 9.40 23.45
CA VAL A 285 3.06 9.63 24.64
C VAL A 285 2.36 8.31 24.98
N GLY A 286 2.95 7.57 25.91
CA GLY A 286 2.50 6.22 26.28
C GLY A 286 3.15 5.14 25.42
N SER A 287 2.46 4.00 25.27
CA SER A 287 2.92 2.89 24.44
C SER A 287 2.62 3.16 22.97
N LEU A 288 3.57 2.81 22.10
CA LEU A 288 3.34 2.71 20.65
C LEU A 288 2.20 1.73 20.36
N ASN A 289 1.69 1.78 19.13
CA ASN A 289 0.80 0.73 18.62
C ASN A 289 1.45 -0.66 18.80
N GLU A 290 0.67 -1.70 19.09
CA GLU A 290 1.20 -3.06 19.25
C GLU A 290 1.89 -3.60 17.98
N ASN A 291 1.50 -3.07 16.83
CA ASN A 291 2.08 -3.38 15.52
C ASN A 291 3.03 -2.28 15.03
N ALA A 292 3.43 -1.35 15.90
CA ALA A 292 4.46 -0.36 15.60
C ALA A 292 5.81 -1.03 15.40
N ILE A 293 6.57 -0.53 14.43
CA ILE A 293 7.92 -0.99 14.13
C ILE A 293 8.86 0.20 14.29
N VAL A 294 9.69 0.16 15.34
CA VAL A 294 10.87 1.03 15.43
C VAL A 294 11.90 0.49 14.43
N MET A 295 12.08 1.21 13.32
CA MET A 295 12.90 0.74 12.20
C MET A 295 14.37 1.10 12.37
N ALA A 296 14.65 2.24 13.01
CA ALA A 296 16.00 2.69 13.23
C ALA A 296 16.12 3.67 14.40
N GLN A 297 17.31 3.70 15.00
CA GLN A 297 17.65 4.58 16.12
C GLN A 297 18.95 5.34 15.82
N TYR A 298 19.07 6.55 16.34
CA TYR A 298 20.34 7.29 16.29
C TYR A 298 21.40 6.55 17.09
N SER A 299 22.54 6.21 16.48
CA SER A 299 23.63 5.51 17.20
C SER A 299 24.24 6.36 18.30
N HIS A 300 24.06 7.69 18.22
CA HIS A 300 24.60 8.65 19.18
C HIS A 300 23.96 8.55 20.56
N ASN A 301 22.64 8.36 20.64
CA ASN A 301 21.87 8.43 21.89
C ASN A 301 20.78 7.35 22.02
N ASN A 302 20.62 6.48 21.02
CA ASN A 302 19.58 5.44 20.92
C ASN A 302 18.14 5.97 20.82
N GLU A 303 17.96 7.26 20.58
CA GLU A 303 16.63 7.83 20.36
C GLU A 303 16.04 7.34 19.03
N VAL A 304 14.72 7.17 18.98
CA VAL A 304 14.01 6.67 17.80
C VAL A 304 14.17 7.65 16.65
N MET A 305 14.85 7.20 15.59
CA MET A 305 15.09 8.00 14.40
C MET A 305 14.01 7.77 13.35
N ALA A 306 13.56 6.53 13.18
CA ALA A 306 12.52 6.20 12.23
C ALA A 306 11.59 5.11 12.77
N LEU A 307 10.29 5.27 12.52
CA LEU A 307 9.26 4.32 12.90
C LEU A 307 8.17 4.23 11.83
N LEU A 308 7.51 3.08 11.80
CA LEU A 308 6.34 2.81 10.99
C LEU A 308 5.22 2.28 11.89
N GLU A 309 4.00 2.81 11.75
CA GLU A 309 2.83 2.28 12.46
C GLU A 309 1.59 2.21 11.56
N PRO A 310 0.67 1.28 11.84
CA PRO A 310 -0.64 1.31 11.22
C PRO A 310 -1.50 2.46 11.77
N ILE A 311 -2.31 3.05 10.89
CA ILE A 311 -3.32 4.05 11.25
C ILE A 311 -4.58 3.87 10.39
N GLY A 312 -5.72 3.64 11.05
CA GLY A 312 -6.92 3.20 10.35
C GLY A 312 -6.64 1.89 9.60
N LYS A 313 -6.81 1.89 8.27
CA LYS A 313 -6.46 0.77 7.38
C LYS A 313 -5.11 0.95 6.69
N GLY A 314 -4.50 2.12 6.81
CA GLY A 314 -3.24 2.46 6.17
C GLY A 314 -2.06 2.41 7.13
N TYR A 315 -0.96 3.02 6.69
CA TYR A 315 0.29 3.09 7.44
C TYR A 315 0.90 4.48 7.30
N TYR A 316 1.69 4.87 8.29
CA TYR A 316 2.61 6.00 8.16
C TYR A 316 4.02 5.57 8.54
N PHE A 317 5.00 6.15 7.86
CA PHE A 317 6.41 6.07 8.18
C PHE A 317 6.95 7.48 8.35
N ILE A 318 7.70 7.70 9.44
CA ILE A 318 8.35 8.98 9.72
C ILE A 318 9.83 8.76 10.01
N SER A 319 10.66 9.69 9.56
CA SER A 319 12.11 9.65 9.70
C SER A 319 12.67 11.00 10.11
N GLY A 320 13.57 11.00 11.09
CA GLY A 320 14.35 12.16 11.51
C GLY A 320 15.55 12.46 10.62
N CYS A 321 15.99 11.48 9.85
CA CYS A 321 17.01 11.66 8.82
C CYS A 321 16.36 11.80 7.43
N HIS A 322 17.20 12.04 6.43
CA HIS A 322 16.84 12.07 5.02
C HIS A 322 17.30 10.78 4.32
N PRO A 323 16.57 9.66 4.45
CA PRO A 323 16.92 8.40 3.80
C PRO A 323 16.82 8.49 2.27
N GLU A 324 16.10 9.48 1.75
CA GLU A 324 16.04 9.78 0.31
C GLU A 324 17.36 10.35 -0.23
N VAL A 325 18.21 10.97 0.59
CA VAL A 325 19.38 11.69 0.05
C VAL A 325 20.54 10.75 -0.25
N ARG A 326 21.03 10.82 -1.50
CA ARG A 326 22.26 10.12 -1.90
C ARG A 326 23.51 10.91 -1.57
N ARG A 327 24.55 10.16 -1.20
CA ARG A 327 25.92 10.65 -1.13
C ARG A 327 26.71 10.11 -2.31
N VAL A 328 27.04 10.98 -3.26
CA VAL A 328 27.80 10.60 -4.47
C VAL A 328 29.08 9.84 -4.09
N SER A 329 29.27 8.67 -4.71
CA SER A 329 30.44 7.79 -4.51
C SER A 329 30.61 7.24 -3.09
N LYS A 330 29.52 7.14 -2.31
CA LYS A 330 29.46 6.49 -1.00
C LYS A 330 28.20 5.62 -0.92
N PRO A 331 28.15 4.61 -0.03
CA PRO A 331 26.90 3.94 0.29
C PRO A 331 25.85 4.96 0.71
N ASP A 332 24.64 4.82 0.20
CA ASP A 332 23.49 5.66 0.54
C ASP A 332 22.44 4.85 1.32
N ALA A 333 21.38 5.53 1.73
CA ALA A 333 20.30 4.96 2.52
C ALA A 333 19.12 4.48 1.66
N TRP A 334 19.28 4.42 0.33
CA TRP A 334 18.20 3.98 -0.55
C TRP A 334 17.79 2.54 -0.29
N PRO A 335 18.70 1.56 -0.05
CA PRO A 335 18.28 0.20 0.28
C PRO A 335 17.34 0.13 1.51
N PHE A 336 17.54 1.01 2.49
CA PHE A 336 16.63 1.14 3.63
C PHE A 336 15.27 1.70 3.18
N MET A 337 15.27 2.80 2.43
CA MET A 337 14.02 3.42 1.99
C MET A 337 13.23 2.54 1.02
N SER A 338 13.91 1.83 0.11
CA SER A 338 13.32 0.84 -0.81
C SER A 338 12.65 -0.28 -0.04
N ALA A 339 13.32 -0.84 0.98
CA ALA A 339 12.74 -1.89 1.81
C ALA A 339 11.46 -1.44 2.54
N VAL A 340 11.46 -0.22 3.07
CA VAL A 340 10.27 0.37 3.71
C VAL A 340 9.13 0.55 2.70
N ILE A 341 9.45 1.12 1.53
CA ILE A 341 8.46 1.34 0.47
C ILE A 341 7.87 0.01 -0.02
N ASP A 342 8.71 -0.96 -0.37
CA ASP A 342 8.23 -2.24 -0.91
C ASP A 342 7.37 -2.98 0.11
N TRP A 343 7.80 -3.02 1.38
CA TRP A 343 7.01 -3.62 2.45
C TRP A 343 5.62 -2.98 2.58
N ALA A 344 5.55 -1.64 2.53
CA ALA A 344 4.29 -0.91 2.63
C ALA A 344 3.42 -1.10 1.40
N MET A 345 4.00 -1.01 0.20
CA MET A 345 3.28 -1.10 -1.08
C MET A 345 2.69 -2.49 -1.33
N GLU A 346 3.31 -3.55 -0.81
CA GLU A 346 2.75 -4.90 -0.78
C GLU A 346 1.53 -5.03 0.14
N ARG A 347 1.34 -4.10 1.09
CA ARG A 347 0.30 -4.14 2.16
C ARG A 347 -0.76 -3.06 2.01
N VAL A 348 -0.49 -1.99 1.27
CA VAL A 348 -1.49 -0.98 0.92
C VAL A 348 -2.66 -1.66 0.21
N ARG A 349 -3.85 -1.49 0.77
CA ARG A 349 -5.11 -1.96 0.20
C ARG A 349 -6.02 -0.75 0.14
N ILE A 350 -6.09 -0.12 -1.04
CA ILE A 350 -6.98 1.00 -1.26
C ILE A 350 -8.38 0.41 -1.38
N GLU A 351 -9.17 0.48 -0.31
CA GLU A 351 -10.61 0.24 -0.44
C GLU A 351 -11.15 1.24 -1.44
N LEU A 352 -12.07 0.81 -2.31
CA LEU A 352 -12.80 1.71 -3.19
C LEU A 352 -14.06 2.19 -2.44
N PRO A 353 -14.50 3.44 -2.67
CA PRO A 353 -15.61 4.04 -1.94
C PRO A 353 -16.95 3.36 -2.19
#